data_AF-A0A173SCE5-F1
#
_entry.id   AF-A0A173SCE5-F1
#
_cell.length_a   1.000
_cell.length_b   1.000
_cell.length_c   1.000
_cell.angle_alpha   90.00
_cell.angle_beta   90.00
_cell.angle_gamma   90.00
#
_symmetry.space_group_name_H-M   'P 1'
#
loop_
_entity.id
_entity.type
_entity.pdbx_description
1 polymer ?
#
loop_
_entity_poly.entity_id
_entity_poly.type
_entity_poly.pdbx_seq_one_letter_code
_entity_poly.pdbx_strand_id
1 'polypeptide(L)'
;MSDSILKFANKLEIRYSFNNKSNYMDAMTKHRCEKEILTLIRSLADMLDVKLTVYNEPYDKEGGFREKLGVAGESSRSISIVLNLVMQILTRPSLSVGGQPLMDRTPADEEEMQRELFKLRRELRLKTPGATPSHRLIDLLNASPRFCKCKSNFYEALKGYPKVTKISVRELNEKDRNRSGSLEVKRDQFDYFILRSDDLPTVKDNKATIEIISPVLKDSKYRWKGIYNKGGETIDFYMQDEDFKKQMFEDKISFTSGMCIDCVLEIARRLSELGEVVNVSYTVTTVIRTRFDKMEIVTPQGKRHLRKLEAAKKQLTLDLFG
;
A
#
# COMPACT_ATOMS: atom_id res chain seq x y z
N MET A 1 -6.57 -42.04 -28.12
CA MET A 1 -6.53 -40.60 -27.79
C MET A 1 -5.33 -40.41 -26.88
N SER A 2 -4.34 -39.62 -27.26
CA SER A 2 -3.24 -39.31 -26.36
C SER A 2 -3.76 -38.35 -25.31
N ASP A 3 -3.96 -38.80 -24.08
CA ASP A 3 -4.21 -37.94 -22.93
C ASP A 3 -2.97 -37.09 -22.68
N SER A 4 -2.84 -35.96 -23.40
CA SER A 4 -1.80 -35.00 -23.12
C SER A 4 -2.19 -34.25 -21.85
N ILE A 5 -1.67 -34.74 -20.71
CA ILE A 5 -1.69 -33.99 -19.45
C ILE A 5 -1.12 -32.59 -19.73
N LEU A 6 -1.87 -31.56 -19.38
CA LEU A 6 -1.43 -30.17 -19.53
C LEU A 6 -0.13 -29.95 -18.74
N LYS A 7 0.91 -29.50 -19.43
CA LYS A 7 2.21 -29.21 -18.81
C LYS A 7 2.49 -27.72 -18.83
N PHE A 8 2.99 -27.20 -17.70
CA PHE A 8 3.31 -25.79 -17.55
C PHE A 8 4.81 -25.54 -17.68
N ALA A 9 5.19 -24.62 -18.56
CA ALA A 9 6.60 -24.26 -18.78
C ALA A 9 7.20 -23.53 -17.56
N ASN A 10 6.38 -22.78 -16.82
CA ASN A 10 6.75 -22.03 -15.64
C ASN A 10 5.90 -22.50 -14.46
N LYS A 11 6.54 -22.73 -13.32
CA LYS A 11 5.86 -23.10 -12.08
C LYS A 11 6.48 -22.37 -10.91
N LEU A 12 5.69 -22.06 -9.90
CA LEU A 12 6.15 -21.54 -8.61
C LEU A 12 5.95 -22.63 -7.55
N GLU A 13 7.01 -23.06 -6.89
CA GLU A 13 6.91 -23.93 -5.71
C GLU A 13 7.05 -23.07 -4.45
N ILE A 14 6.08 -23.21 -3.54
CA ILE A 14 6.17 -22.73 -2.15
C ILE A 14 6.24 -23.95 -1.24
N ARG A 15 7.28 -24.03 -0.41
CA ARG A 15 7.47 -25.10 0.57
C ARG A 15 7.38 -24.54 1.98
N TYR A 16 6.50 -25.12 2.78
CA TYR A 16 6.38 -24.87 4.21
C TYR A 16 7.09 -26.00 4.96
N SER A 17 8.22 -25.67 5.59
CA SER A 17 8.95 -26.59 6.44
C SER A 17 8.33 -26.60 7.83
N PHE A 18 8.16 -27.78 8.39
CA PHE A 18 7.51 -27.97 9.68
C PHE A 18 8.49 -28.41 10.76
N ASN A 19 8.17 -28.10 12.02
CA ASN A 19 8.91 -28.59 13.19
C ASN A 19 8.64 -30.07 13.52
N ASN A 20 7.82 -30.75 12.71
CA ASN A 20 7.49 -32.16 12.87
C ASN A 20 7.43 -32.87 11.49
N LYS A 21 7.17 -34.18 11.49
CA LYS A 21 7.19 -35.02 10.27
C LYS A 21 5.90 -35.02 9.45
N SER A 22 4.89 -34.27 9.85
CA SER A 22 3.60 -34.31 9.15
C SER A 22 3.64 -33.53 7.82
N ASN A 23 2.66 -33.78 6.96
CA ASN A 23 2.57 -33.27 5.59
C ASN A 23 1.24 -32.55 5.30
N TYR A 24 0.47 -32.23 6.34
CA TYR A 24 -0.79 -31.48 6.23
C TYR A 24 -0.65 -30.08 6.83
N MET A 25 -1.50 -29.16 6.38
CA MET A 25 -1.63 -27.80 6.88
C MET A 25 -3.11 -27.51 7.11
N ASP A 26 -3.42 -26.65 8.08
CA ASP A 26 -4.78 -26.15 8.25
C ASP A 26 -5.25 -25.46 6.97
N ALA A 27 -6.44 -25.83 6.48
CA ALA A 27 -6.96 -25.38 5.20
C ALA A 27 -7.22 -23.87 5.17
N MET A 28 -7.67 -23.29 6.29
CA MET A 28 -7.90 -21.85 6.40
C MET A 28 -6.60 -21.05 6.37
N THR A 29 -5.55 -21.54 7.02
CA THR A 29 -4.21 -20.95 6.98
C THR A 29 -3.63 -21.05 5.56
N LYS A 30 -3.75 -22.23 4.93
CA LYS A 30 -3.33 -22.45 3.53
C LYS A 30 -4.05 -21.48 2.59
N HIS A 31 -5.37 -21.34 2.71
CA HIS A 31 -6.17 -20.42 1.90
C HIS A 31 -5.73 -18.96 2.07
N ARG A 32 -5.48 -18.50 3.31
CA ARG A 32 -4.98 -17.15 3.58
C ARG A 32 -3.63 -16.90 2.91
N CYS A 33 -2.70 -17.84 3.03
CA CYS A 33 -1.38 -17.73 2.37
C CYS A 33 -1.50 -17.73 0.84
N GLU A 34 -2.30 -18.63 0.28
CA GLU A 34 -2.54 -18.76 -1.16
C GLU A 34 -3.17 -17.48 -1.73
N LYS A 35 -4.14 -16.88 -1.03
CA LYS A 35 -4.74 -15.58 -1.41
C LYS A 35 -3.67 -14.52 -1.63
N GLU A 36 -2.72 -14.38 -0.69
CA GLU A 36 -1.67 -13.36 -0.77
C GLU A 36 -0.66 -13.66 -1.90
N ILE A 37 -0.27 -14.92 -2.09
CA ILE A 37 0.59 -15.32 -3.22
C ILE A 37 -0.07 -15.00 -4.57
N LEU A 38 -1.33 -15.37 -4.75
CA LEU A 38 -2.07 -15.09 -5.97
C LEU A 38 -2.26 -13.58 -6.19
N THR A 39 -2.46 -12.82 -5.11
CA THR A 39 -2.54 -11.37 -5.15
C THR A 39 -1.22 -10.75 -5.61
N LEU A 40 -0.07 -11.21 -5.11
CA LEU A 40 1.25 -10.75 -5.59
C LEU A 40 1.45 -11.05 -7.07
N ILE A 41 1.19 -12.29 -7.49
CA ILE A 41 1.36 -12.72 -8.89
C ILE A 41 0.52 -11.84 -9.81
N ARG A 42 -0.78 -11.68 -9.52
CA ARG A 42 -1.70 -10.87 -10.35
C ARG A 42 -1.29 -9.40 -10.38
N SER A 43 -0.98 -8.82 -9.21
CA SER A 43 -0.58 -7.42 -9.12
C SER A 43 0.66 -7.11 -9.97
N LEU A 44 1.67 -7.98 -9.92
CA LEU A 44 2.90 -7.80 -10.69
C LEU A 44 2.69 -8.08 -12.19
N ALA A 45 1.82 -9.05 -12.53
CA ALA A 45 1.43 -9.31 -13.90
C ALA A 45 0.73 -8.10 -14.53
N ASP A 46 -0.26 -7.53 -13.83
CA ASP A 46 -0.98 -6.32 -14.26
C ASP A 46 -0.02 -5.13 -14.39
N MET A 47 0.87 -4.94 -13.41
CA MET A 47 1.90 -3.90 -13.47
C MET A 47 2.92 -4.10 -14.58
N LEU A 48 3.02 -5.27 -15.22
CA LEU A 48 3.91 -5.54 -16.34
C LEU A 48 3.18 -5.80 -17.66
N ASP A 49 1.85 -5.68 -17.67
CA ASP A 49 0.99 -6.01 -18.81
C ASP A 49 1.25 -7.44 -19.33
N VAL A 50 1.44 -8.39 -18.42
CA VAL A 50 1.71 -9.80 -18.73
C VAL A 50 0.45 -10.63 -18.51
N LYS A 51 -0.09 -11.20 -19.58
CA LYS A 51 -1.26 -12.07 -19.48
C LYS A 51 -0.88 -13.46 -19.00
N LEU A 52 -1.40 -13.85 -17.83
CA LEU A 52 -1.17 -15.16 -17.25
C LEU A 52 -2.41 -15.71 -16.51
N THR A 53 -2.42 -17.03 -16.35
CA THR A 53 -3.37 -17.77 -15.54
C THR A 53 -2.61 -18.74 -14.65
N VAL A 54 -2.99 -18.80 -13.37
CA VAL A 54 -2.35 -19.65 -12.35
C VAL A 54 -3.25 -20.85 -12.07
N TYR A 55 -2.64 -22.04 -12.02
CA TYR A 55 -3.28 -23.32 -11.78
C TYR A 55 -2.62 -24.01 -10.58
N ASN A 56 -3.41 -24.74 -9.79
CA ASN A 56 -2.86 -25.64 -8.78
C ASN A 56 -2.45 -26.96 -9.44
N GLU A 57 -1.18 -27.36 -9.25
CA GLU A 57 -0.72 -28.70 -9.61
C GLU A 57 -0.66 -29.59 -8.35
N PRO A 58 -1.02 -30.88 -8.46
CA PRO A 58 -0.78 -31.84 -7.38
C PRO A 58 0.73 -31.94 -7.09
N TYR A 59 1.03 -32.30 -5.85
CA TYR A 59 2.39 -32.48 -5.40
C TYR A 59 2.59 -33.86 -4.77
N ASP A 60 3.51 -34.62 -5.35
CA ASP A 60 3.58 -36.06 -5.13
C ASP A 60 4.75 -36.49 -4.24
N LYS A 61 5.49 -35.54 -3.63
CA LYS A 61 6.70 -35.85 -2.84
C LYS A 61 6.55 -35.55 -1.36
N GLU A 62 7.17 -36.38 -0.54
CA GLU A 62 7.19 -36.28 0.92
C GLU A 62 8.07 -35.12 1.46
N GLY A 63 7.78 -34.68 2.69
CA GLY A 63 8.57 -33.72 3.47
C GLY A 63 8.01 -32.29 3.51
N GLY A 64 7.21 -32.00 4.54
CA GLY A 64 6.51 -30.73 4.74
C GLY A 64 5.23 -30.59 3.89
N PHE A 65 4.62 -29.40 3.90
CA PHE A 65 3.55 -29.06 2.97
C PHE A 65 4.11 -28.24 1.81
N ARG A 66 3.72 -28.56 0.57
CA ARG A 66 4.21 -27.90 -0.63
C ARG A 66 3.06 -27.55 -1.54
N GLU A 67 3.10 -26.34 -2.07
CA GLU A 67 2.20 -25.85 -3.10
C GLU A 67 2.99 -25.69 -4.39
N LYS A 68 2.46 -26.23 -5.48
CA LYS A 68 3.03 -26.07 -6.82
C LYS A 68 1.99 -25.39 -7.69
N LEU A 69 2.32 -24.19 -8.13
CA LEU A 69 1.46 -23.37 -8.97
C LEU A 69 2.00 -23.42 -10.40
N GLY A 70 1.28 -24.09 -11.30
CA GLY A 70 1.55 -24.05 -12.74
C GLY A 70 1.05 -22.74 -13.33
N VAL A 71 1.86 -22.06 -14.14
CA VAL A 71 1.49 -20.77 -14.73
C VAL A 71 1.54 -20.87 -16.25
N ALA A 72 0.39 -20.59 -16.89
CA ALA A 72 0.27 -20.48 -18.34
C ALA A 72 0.03 -19.01 -18.72
N GLY A 73 0.37 -18.65 -19.96
CA GLY A 73 0.19 -17.28 -20.44
C GLY A 73 0.93 -17.06 -21.75
N GLU A 74 1.00 -15.80 -22.18
CA GLU A 74 1.47 -15.44 -23.52
C GLU A 74 2.97 -15.66 -23.76
N SER A 75 3.78 -15.61 -22.70
CA SER A 75 5.25 -15.67 -22.80
C SER A 75 5.87 -16.33 -21.57
N SER A 76 6.51 -17.48 -21.76
CA SER A 76 7.23 -18.18 -20.67
C SER A 76 8.31 -17.30 -20.03
N ARG A 77 8.93 -16.42 -20.82
CA ARG A 77 9.95 -15.50 -20.32
C ARG A 77 9.35 -14.38 -19.47
N SER A 78 8.25 -13.78 -19.92
CA SER A 78 7.58 -12.72 -19.16
C SER A 78 7.01 -13.26 -17.85
N ILE A 79 6.44 -14.47 -17.88
CA ILE A 79 6.00 -15.19 -16.68
C ILE A 79 7.17 -15.44 -15.72
N SER A 80 8.33 -15.88 -16.23
CA SER A 80 9.52 -16.11 -15.40
C SER A 80 9.97 -14.84 -14.68
N ILE A 81 9.92 -13.69 -15.35
CA ILE A 81 10.24 -12.39 -14.75
C ILE A 81 9.24 -12.01 -13.65
N VAL A 82 7.93 -12.22 -13.88
CA VAL A 82 6.90 -12.01 -12.85
C VAL A 82 7.13 -12.91 -11.64
N LEU A 83 7.36 -14.22 -11.86
CA LEU A 83 7.59 -15.17 -10.77
C LEU A 83 8.87 -14.84 -9.98
N ASN A 84 9.91 -14.38 -10.65
CA ASN A 84 11.13 -13.95 -9.99
C ASN A 84 10.90 -12.70 -9.12
N LEU A 85 10.11 -11.72 -9.59
CA LEU A 85 9.70 -10.57 -8.78
C LEU A 85 8.87 -10.99 -7.56
N VAL A 86 7.92 -11.93 -7.73
CA VAL A 86 7.14 -12.49 -6.62
C VAL A 86 8.06 -13.11 -5.57
N MET A 87 9.02 -13.94 -5.99
CA MET A 87 9.99 -14.56 -5.10
C MET A 87 10.80 -13.50 -4.34
N GLN A 88 11.33 -12.51 -5.05
CA GLN A 88 12.15 -11.46 -4.43
C GLN A 88 11.36 -10.59 -3.46
N ILE A 89 10.15 -10.15 -3.84
CA ILE A 89 9.30 -9.33 -2.98
C ILE A 89 8.87 -10.14 -1.75
N LEU A 90 8.36 -11.36 -1.93
CA LEU A 90 7.86 -12.19 -0.84
C LEU A 90 8.94 -12.51 0.20
N THR A 91 10.22 -12.63 -0.21
CA THR A 91 11.32 -13.03 0.69
C THR A 91 12.23 -11.90 1.13
N ARG A 92 12.08 -10.68 0.59
CA ARG A 92 12.84 -9.50 1.01
C ARG A 92 12.12 -8.74 2.14
N PRO A 93 12.77 -8.54 3.30
CA PRO A 93 12.20 -7.74 4.39
C PRO A 93 11.79 -6.34 3.93
N SER A 94 10.74 -5.81 4.52
CA SER A 94 10.33 -4.39 4.36
C SER A 94 10.43 -3.60 5.65
N LEU A 95 10.68 -4.27 6.78
CA LEU A 95 10.73 -3.66 8.10
C LEU A 95 12.06 -3.96 8.80
N SER A 96 12.51 -3.02 9.63
CA SER A 96 13.65 -3.17 10.53
C SER A 96 13.28 -3.91 11.82
N VAL A 97 14.29 -4.21 12.64
CA VAL A 97 14.11 -4.58 14.04
C VAL A 97 13.39 -3.42 14.73
N GLY A 98 12.16 -3.65 15.21
CA GLY A 98 11.31 -2.59 15.75
C GLY A 98 10.18 -2.15 14.83
N GLY A 99 10.02 -2.75 13.65
CA GLY A 99 8.85 -2.58 12.78
C GLY A 99 8.81 -1.26 12.01
N GLN A 100 9.94 -0.55 11.88
CA GLN A 100 10.02 0.65 11.05
C GLN A 100 10.24 0.26 9.58
N PRO A 101 9.64 0.97 8.61
CA PRO A 101 9.93 0.75 7.19
C PRO A 101 11.43 0.88 6.89
N LEU A 102 11.98 -0.02 6.09
CA LEU A 102 13.39 0.03 5.66
C LEU A 102 13.67 1.12 4.61
N MET A 103 12.62 1.62 3.97
CA MET A 103 12.68 2.69 2.99
C MET A 103 11.57 3.68 3.29
N ASP A 104 11.93 4.96 3.43
CA ASP A 104 10.96 6.04 3.49
C ASP A 104 10.55 6.41 2.07
N ARG A 105 9.26 6.33 1.76
CA ARG A 105 8.74 6.52 0.40
C ARG A 105 8.28 7.95 0.20
N THR A 106 8.80 8.55 -0.85
CA THR A 106 8.44 9.88 -1.32
C THR A 106 7.54 9.80 -2.57
N PRO A 107 6.87 10.90 -2.97
CA PRO A 107 6.19 10.97 -4.27
C PRO A 107 7.12 10.71 -5.46
N ALA A 108 8.39 11.11 -5.37
CA ALA A 108 9.38 10.88 -6.42
C ALA A 108 9.69 9.39 -6.62
N ASP A 109 9.63 8.58 -5.55
CA ASP A 109 9.79 7.13 -5.65
C ASP A 109 8.65 6.46 -6.43
N GLU A 110 7.42 6.98 -6.32
CA GLU A 110 6.30 6.48 -7.13
C GLU A 110 6.52 6.80 -8.61
N GLU A 111 6.92 8.03 -8.94
CA GLU A 111 7.24 8.40 -10.33
C GLU A 111 8.39 7.58 -10.90
N GLU A 112 9.44 7.33 -10.10
CA GLU A 112 10.56 6.47 -10.49
C GLU A 112 10.12 5.03 -10.73
N MET A 113 9.29 4.49 -9.84
CA MET A 113 8.74 3.14 -10.00
C MET A 113 7.93 3.01 -11.30
N GLN A 114 7.09 4.00 -11.61
CA GLN A 114 6.33 4.02 -12.87
C GLN A 114 7.23 4.09 -14.10
N ARG A 115 8.32 4.88 -14.06
CA ARG A 115 9.31 4.95 -15.15
C ARG A 115 10.03 3.61 -15.35
N GLU A 116 10.47 2.98 -14.27
CA GLU A 116 11.14 1.67 -14.33
C GLU A 116 10.20 0.56 -14.82
N LEU A 117 8.94 0.55 -14.35
CA LEU A 117 7.90 -0.36 -14.85
C LEU A 117 7.65 -0.15 -16.35
N PHE A 118 7.53 1.10 -16.80
CA PHE A 118 7.32 1.42 -18.22
C PHE A 118 8.48 0.91 -19.09
N LYS A 119 9.72 1.10 -18.64
CA LYS A 119 10.91 0.59 -19.32
C LYS A 119 10.87 -0.94 -19.42
N LEU A 120 10.62 -1.63 -18.30
CA LEU A 120 10.56 -3.09 -18.29
C LEU A 120 9.42 -3.63 -19.16
N ARG A 121 8.22 -3.04 -19.11
CA ARG A 121 7.10 -3.38 -20.01
C ARG A 121 7.50 -3.30 -21.48
N ARG A 122 8.18 -2.22 -21.87
CA ARG A 122 8.64 -2.03 -23.24
C ARG A 122 9.64 -3.11 -23.66
N GLU A 123 10.60 -3.45 -22.80
CA GLU A 123 11.58 -4.52 -23.06
C GLU A 123 10.91 -5.90 -23.19
N LEU A 124 9.92 -6.20 -22.35
CA LEU A 124 9.13 -7.43 -22.43
C LEU A 124 8.35 -7.51 -23.75
N ARG A 125 7.68 -6.42 -24.15
CA ARG A 125 6.89 -6.35 -25.38
C ARG A 125 7.76 -6.49 -26.64
N LEU A 126 8.97 -5.90 -26.62
CA LEU A 126 9.96 -6.02 -27.69
C LEU A 126 10.77 -7.32 -27.65
N LYS A 127 10.53 -8.19 -26.65
CA LYS A 127 11.26 -9.45 -26.42
C LYS A 127 12.78 -9.27 -26.34
N THR A 128 13.23 -8.14 -25.79
CA THR A 128 14.65 -7.79 -25.70
C THR A 128 15.45 -8.88 -24.98
N PRO A 129 16.53 -9.44 -25.58
CA PRO A 129 17.43 -10.37 -24.91
C PRO A 129 18.01 -9.76 -23.60
N GLY A 130 18.07 -10.53 -22.52
CA GLY A 130 18.62 -10.05 -21.23
C GLY A 130 17.74 -9.10 -20.39
N ALA A 131 16.60 -8.62 -20.89
CA ALA A 131 15.59 -7.88 -20.11
C ALA A 131 15.32 -8.53 -18.74
N THR A 132 15.56 -7.76 -17.68
CA THR A 132 15.43 -8.13 -16.27
C THR A 132 15.03 -6.88 -15.46
N PRO A 133 14.30 -7.03 -14.35
CA PRO A 133 13.98 -5.91 -13.49
C PRO A 133 15.26 -5.34 -12.85
N SER A 134 15.36 -4.01 -12.78
CA SER A 134 16.47 -3.36 -12.08
C SER A 134 16.36 -3.60 -10.57
N HIS A 135 17.51 -3.58 -9.87
CA HIS A 135 17.53 -3.64 -8.40
C HIS A 135 16.68 -2.53 -7.77
N ARG A 136 16.73 -1.34 -8.37
CA ARG A 136 15.96 -0.18 -7.92
C ARG A 136 14.45 -0.41 -8.04
N LEU A 137 13.98 -0.98 -9.15
CA LEU A 137 12.59 -1.36 -9.30
C LEU A 137 12.17 -2.37 -8.23
N ILE A 138 13.01 -3.37 -7.94
CA ILE A 138 12.73 -4.37 -6.90
C ILE A 138 12.59 -3.70 -5.52
N ASP A 139 13.47 -2.76 -5.17
CA ASP A 139 13.40 -2.01 -3.91
C ASP A 139 12.12 -1.17 -3.82
N LEU A 140 11.78 -0.45 -4.89
CA LEU A 140 10.58 0.38 -4.98
C LEU A 140 9.28 -0.43 -4.83
N LEU A 141 9.22 -1.59 -5.50
CA LEU A 141 8.11 -2.53 -5.37
C LEU A 141 8.07 -3.10 -3.94
N ASN A 142 9.21 -3.56 -3.41
CA ASN A 142 9.29 -4.14 -2.07
C ASN A 142 8.84 -3.18 -0.95
N ALA A 143 9.06 -1.88 -1.14
CA ALA A 143 8.61 -0.81 -0.24
C ALA A 143 7.19 -0.30 -0.54
N SER A 144 6.54 -0.77 -1.61
CA SER A 144 5.19 -0.31 -1.97
C SER A 144 4.18 -0.74 -0.90
N PRO A 145 3.22 0.12 -0.51
CA PRO A 145 2.28 -0.21 0.55
C PRO A 145 1.44 -1.47 0.26
N ARG A 146 1.08 -1.66 -1.01
CA ARG A 146 0.37 -2.85 -1.51
C ARG A 146 1.14 -4.14 -1.21
N PHE A 147 2.43 -4.18 -1.52
CA PHE A 147 3.24 -5.38 -1.30
C PHE A 147 3.70 -5.54 0.14
N CYS A 148 3.90 -4.45 0.88
CA CYS A 148 4.11 -4.50 2.33
C CYS A 148 2.90 -5.15 3.04
N LYS A 149 1.67 -4.72 2.71
CA LYS A 149 0.45 -5.29 3.30
C LYS A 149 0.27 -6.77 2.93
N CYS A 150 0.45 -7.10 1.66
CA CYS A 150 0.33 -8.47 1.17
C CYS A 150 1.30 -9.44 1.88
N LYS A 151 2.57 -9.03 2.03
CA LYS A 151 3.55 -9.79 2.82
C LYS A 151 3.16 -9.87 4.29
N SER A 152 2.72 -8.77 4.89
CA SER A 152 2.28 -8.74 6.28
C SER A 152 1.20 -9.78 6.54
N ASN A 153 0.13 -9.79 5.72
CA ASN A 153 -0.96 -10.76 5.85
C ASN A 153 -0.45 -12.21 5.69
N PHE A 154 0.43 -12.46 4.72
CA PHE A 154 1.02 -13.77 4.47
C PHE A 154 1.82 -14.28 5.69
N TYR A 155 2.76 -13.47 6.19
CA TYR A 155 3.61 -13.86 7.31
C TYR A 155 2.87 -13.86 8.64
N GLU A 156 1.85 -13.01 8.83
CA GLU A 156 0.98 -13.04 10.00
C GLU A 156 0.20 -14.36 10.06
N ALA A 157 -0.38 -14.81 8.94
CA ALA A 157 -1.04 -16.11 8.86
C ALA A 157 -0.10 -17.27 9.21
N LEU A 158 1.14 -17.25 8.71
CA LEU A 158 2.15 -18.26 9.04
C LEU A 158 2.67 -18.17 10.47
N LYS A 159 2.82 -16.96 11.02
CA LYS A 159 3.20 -16.76 12.41
C LYS A 159 2.13 -17.33 13.34
N GLY A 160 0.86 -17.16 13.00
CA GLY A 160 -0.28 -17.76 13.70
C GLY A 160 -0.34 -19.30 13.64
N TYR A 161 0.45 -19.94 12.77
CA TYR A 161 0.55 -21.40 12.65
C TYR A 161 1.92 -21.90 13.16
N PRO A 162 2.04 -22.29 14.45
CA PRO A 162 3.34 -22.51 15.12
C PRO A 162 4.22 -23.59 14.50
N LYS A 163 3.61 -24.48 13.73
CA LYS A 163 4.27 -25.61 13.07
C LYS A 163 5.26 -25.18 12.00
N VAL A 164 5.04 -24.06 11.32
CA VAL A 164 5.90 -23.57 10.22
C VAL A 164 7.17 -22.96 10.79
N THR A 165 8.32 -23.53 10.42
CA THR A 165 9.65 -23.08 10.84
C THR A 165 10.40 -22.30 9.76
N LYS A 166 10.05 -22.52 8.50
CA LYS A 166 10.71 -21.89 7.35
C LYS A 166 9.81 -21.99 6.12
N ILE A 167 9.84 -20.96 5.28
CA ILE A 167 9.34 -21.05 3.91
C ILE A 167 10.50 -21.10 2.92
N SER A 168 10.30 -21.78 1.81
CA SER A 168 11.19 -21.75 0.66
C SER A 168 10.38 -21.54 -0.60
N VAL A 169 10.83 -20.65 -1.48
CA VAL A 169 10.17 -20.31 -2.73
C VAL A 169 11.16 -20.48 -3.88
N ARG A 170 10.71 -21.11 -4.97
CA ARG A 170 11.55 -21.32 -6.17
C ARG A 170 10.71 -21.43 -7.44
N GLU A 171 11.28 -20.99 -8.55
CA GLU A 171 10.71 -21.22 -9.88
C GLU A 171 11.17 -22.57 -10.43
N LEU A 172 10.23 -23.34 -10.97
CA LEU A 172 10.51 -24.59 -11.66
C LEU A 172 10.16 -24.49 -13.15
N ASN A 173 10.83 -25.30 -13.96
CA ASN A 173 10.45 -25.55 -15.34
C ASN A 173 9.43 -26.70 -15.46
N GLU A 174 9.06 -27.03 -16.70
CA GLU A 174 8.15 -28.13 -17.04
C GLU A 174 8.54 -29.48 -16.42
N LYS A 175 9.84 -29.73 -16.23
CA LYS A 175 10.40 -30.98 -15.68
C LYS A 175 10.61 -30.91 -14.17
N ASP A 176 9.99 -29.96 -13.49
CA ASP A 176 10.14 -29.68 -12.06
C ASP A 176 11.60 -29.44 -11.62
N ARG A 177 12.45 -28.93 -12.54
CA ARG A 177 13.82 -28.52 -12.24
C ARG A 177 13.87 -27.03 -11.96
N ASN A 178 14.71 -26.62 -11.02
CA ASN A 178 14.92 -25.22 -10.66
C ASN A 178 15.34 -24.41 -11.90
N ARG A 179 14.65 -23.28 -12.15
CA ARG A 179 15.06 -22.26 -13.13
C ARG A 179 15.84 -21.14 -12.47
N SER A 180 15.32 -20.67 -11.35
CA SER A 180 15.96 -19.71 -10.47
C SER A 180 16.29 -20.39 -9.15
N GLY A 181 17.29 -19.86 -8.42
CA GLY A 181 17.69 -20.39 -7.12
C GLY A 181 16.54 -20.47 -6.12
N SER A 182 16.79 -21.06 -4.95
CA SER A 182 15.80 -21.13 -3.88
C SER A 182 15.98 -19.94 -2.93
N LEU A 183 14.89 -19.21 -2.65
CA LEU A 183 14.88 -18.16 -1.63
C LEU A 183 14.17 -18.68 -0.39
N GLU A 184 14.70 -18.38 0.79
CA GLU A 184 14.20 -18.91 2.05
C GLU A 184 14.01 -17.80 3.09
N VAL A 185 12.97 -17.94 3.91
CA VAL A 185 12.73 -17.09 5.08
C VAL A 185 12.43 -17.98 6.28
N LYS A 186 13.22 -17.82 7.34
CA LYS A 186 13.06 -18.56 8.59
C LYS A 186 12.03 -17.88 9.48
N ARG A 187 11.42 -18.65 10.39
CA ARG A 187 10.36 -18.17 11.30
C ARG A 187 10.81 -17.00 12.18
N ASP A 188 12.05 -17.00 12.62
CA ASP A 188 12.65 -15.90 13.41
C ASP A 188 12.76 -14.58 12.63
N GLN A 189 12.60 -14.62 11.31
CA GLN A 189 12.59 -13.44 10.43
C GLN A 189 11.19 -12.92 10.11
N PHE A 190 10.10 -13.64 10.46
CA PHE A 190 8.74 -13.26 10.04
C PHE A 190 8.33 -11.86 10.50
N ASP A 191 8.86 -11.41 11.64
CA ASP A 191 8.55 -10.08 12.20
C ASP A 191 9.11 -8.92 11.38
N TYR A 192 10.04 -9.18 10.46
CA TYR A 192 10.54 -8.17 9.51
C TYR A 192 9.61 -7.93 8.31
N PHE A 193 8.47 -8.63 8.27
CA PHE A 193 7.47 -8.54 7.21
C PHE A 193 6.09 -8.12 7.72
N ILE A 194 5.83 -8.25 9.02
CA ILE A 194 4.50 -8.02 9.63
C ILE A 194 4.39 -6.57 10.08
N LEU A 195 3.49 -5.83 9.44
CA LEU A 195 3.13 -4.46 9.81
C LEU A 195 2.52 -4.44 11.22
N ARG A 196 2.88 -3.42 12.00
CA ARG A 196 2.37 -3.24 13.37
C ARG A 196 1.02 -2.53 13.42
N SER A 197 0.73 -1.74 12.41
CA SER A 197 -0.54 -1.05 12.22
C SER A 197 -0.78 -0.88 10.72
N ASP A 198 -2.05 -0.83 10.35
CA ASP A 198 -2.47 -0.42 9.01
C ASP A 198 -2.57 1.10 8.89
N ASP A 199 -2.53 1.84 9.99
CA ASP A 199 -2.56 3.30 9.99
C ASP A 199 -1.29 3.88 9.38
N LEU A 200 -1.48 4.88 8.52
CA LEU A 200 -0.41 5.62 7.86
C LEU A 200 -0.28 7.02 8.46
N PRO A 201 0.88 7.67 8.33
CA PRO A 201 1.04 9.05 8.75
C PRO A 201 -0.01 9.97 8.10
N THR A 202 -0.64 10.78 8.97
CA THR A 202 -1.61 11.81 8.61
C THR A 202 -0.97 12.80 7.64
N VAL A 203 -1.70 13.14 6.57
CA VAL A 203 -1.29 14.20 5.64
C VAL A 203 -1.96 15.49 6.07
N LYS A 204 -1.19 16.59 6.05
CA LYS A 204 -1.72 17.93 6.29
C LYS A 204 -1.77 18.71 4.98
N ASP A 205 -2.94 19.21 4.63
CA ASP A 205 -3.13 20.25 3.63
C ASP A 205 -3.36 21.59 4.33
N ASN A 206 -2.33 22.44 4.30
CA ASN A 206 -2.37 23.76 4.93
C ASN A 206 -3.11 24.82 4.08
N LYS A 207 -3.59 24.45 2.89
CA LYS A 207 -4.25 25.34 1.94
C LYS A 207 -5.56 24.72 1.43
N ALA A 208 -6.17 23.84 2.22
CA ALA A 208 -7.40 23.18 1.81
C ALA A 208 -8.54 24.19 1.72
N THR A 209 -9.31 24.11 0.63
CA THR A 209 -10.60 24.80 0.53
C THR A 209 -11.71 23.76 0.58
N ILE A 210 -12.69 23.98 1.45
CA ILE A 210 -13.89 23.15 1.57
C ILE A 210 -15.12 24.03 1.40
N GLU A 211 -15.98 23.71 0.43
CA GLU A 211 -17.33 24.25 0.36
C GLU A 211 -18.21 23.51 1.37
N ILE A 212 -18.82 24.21 2.32
CA ILE A 212 -19.65 23.58 3.34
C ILE A 212 -21.03 23.30 2.76
N ILE A 213 -21.41 22.02 2.72
CA ILE A 213 -22.76 21.58 2.35
C ILE A 213 -23.69 21.67 3.56
N SER A 214 -23.26 21.12 4.70
CA SER A 214 -24.06 21.13 5.92
C SER A 214 -23.19 21.23 7.18
N PRO A 215 -23.28 22.35 7.93
CA PRO A 215 -22.60 22.46 9.22
C PRO A 215 -23.34 21.66 10.30
N VAL A 216 -22.60 21.21 11.31
CA VAL A 216 -23.19 20.62 12.52
C VAL A 216 -23.27 21.71 13.59
N LEU A 217 -24.47 22.28 13.75
CA LEU A 217 -24.76 23.40 14.65
C LEU A 217 -25.35 22.96 16.01
N LYS A 218 -25.26 21.66 16.34
CA LYS A 218 -25.65 21.12 17.64
C LYS A 218 -24.44 20.44 18.27
N ASP A 219 -24.32 20.53 19.60
CA ASP A 219 -23.25 19.87 20.33
C ASP A 219 -23.43 18.34 20.25
N SER A 220 -22.79 17.76 19.26
CA SER A 220 -23.00 16.39 18.84
C SER A 220 -21.73 15.87 18.19
N LYS A 221 -21.56 14.55 18.19
CA LYS A 221 -20.43 13.88 17.56
C LYS A 221 -20.58 13.78 16.03
N TYR A 222 -21.51 14.52 15.43
CA TYR A 222 -21.78 14.41 14.00
C TYR A 222 -20.70 15.11 13.17
N ARG A 223 -20.47 14.56 11.97
CA ARG A 223 -19.51 15.08 11.00
C ARG A 223 -20.16 16.14 10.13
N TRP A 224 -19.41 17.19 9.84
CA TRP A 224 -19.76 18.23 8.89
C TRP A 224 -19.64 17.65 7.49
N LYS A 225 -20.45 18.14 6.55
CA LYS A 225 -20.39 17.71 5.16
C LYS A 225 -19.93 18.85 4.27
N GLY A 226 -19.01 18.57 3.36
CA GLY A 226 -18.51 19.57 2.42
C GLY A 226 -17.85 18.97 1.19
N ILE A 227 -17.53 19.82 0.21
CA ILE A 227 -16.81 19.45 -1.02
C ILE A 227 -15.37 19.93 -0.86
N TYR A 228 -14.40 19.02 -0.94
CA TYR A 228 -12.99 19.38 -0.89
C TYR A 228 -12.49 19.71 -2.30
N ASN A 229 -12.14 20.97 -2.53
CA ASN A 229 -11.93 21.49 -3.89
C ASN A 229 -10.74 20.86 -4.64
N LYS A 230 -9.78 20.26 -3.95
CA LYS A 230 -8.58 19.70 -4.60
C LYS A 230 -8.90 18.49 -5.48
N GLY A 231 -9.87 17.66 -5.10
CA GLY A 231 -10.35 16.53 -5.91
C GLY A 231 -11.83 16.61 -6.28
N GLY A 232 -12.56 17.61 -5.77
CA GLY A 232 -14.01 17.77 -6.01
C GLY A 232 -14.87 16.73 -5.29
N GLU A 233 -14.29 15.96 -4.37
CA GLU A 233 -14.98 14.92 -3.65
C GLU A 233 -15.81 15.48 -2.48
N THR A 234 -16.98 14.89 -2.26
CA THR A 234 -17.76 15.15 -1.05
C THR A 234 -17.16 14.38 0.12
N ILE A 235 -16.86 15.08 1.21
CA ILE A 235 -16.28 14.53 2.43
C ILE A 235 -17.15 14.79 3.65
N ASP A 236 -17.14 13.81 4.56
CA ASP A 236 -17.55 14.00 5.94
C ASP A 236 -16.30 14.34 6.78
N PHE A 237 -16.33 15.43 7.54
CA PHE A 237 -15.18 15.89 8.31
C PHE A 237 -15.54 16.34 9.73
N TYR A 238 -14.54 16.30 10.61
CA TYR A 238 -14.66 16.85 11.97
C TYR A 238 -14.20 18.30 11.99
N MET A 239 -14.94 19.16 12.68
CA MET A 239 -14.53 20.53 12.97
C MET A 239 -13.90 20.57 14.37
N GLN A 240 -12.57 20.56 14.43
CA GLN A 240 -11.80 20.66 15.67
C GLN A 240 -11.44 22.13 16.03
N ASP A 241 -11.68 23.06 15.10
CA ASP A 241 -11.60 24.48 15.39
C ASP A 241 -12.80 24.91 16.27
N GLU A 242 -12.63 24.76 17.59
CA GLU A 242 -13.67 25.07 18.58
C GLU A 242 -14.06 26.56 18.57
N ASP A 243 -13.12 27.46 18.25
CA ASP A 243 -13.40 28.91 18.13
C ASP A 243 -14.36 29.17 16.95
N PHE A 244 -14.08 28.56 15.78
CA PHE A 244 -14.96 28.66 14.62
C PHE A 244 -16.33 28.02 14.88
N LYS A 245 -16.32 26.80 15.43
CA LYS A 245 -17.54 26.04 15.75
C LYS A 245 -18.45 26.83 16.68
N LYS A 246 -17.88 27.47 17.70
CA LYS A 246 -18.59 28.36 18.62
C LYS A 246 -19.13 29.62 17.92
N GLN A 247 -18.35 30.25 17.04
CA GLN A 247 -18.80 31.42 16.28
C GLN A 247 -19.98 31.11 15.35
N MET A 248 -20.01 29.92 14.74
CA MET A 248 -21.16 29.48 13.95
C MET A 248 -22.37 29.12 14.82
N PHE A 249 -22.16 28.58 16.02
CA PHE A 249 -23.24 28.29 16.96
C PHE A 249 -23.88 29.55 17.56
N GLU A 250 -23.06 30.57 17.83
CA GLU A 250 -23.50 31.87 18.37
C GLU A 250 -23.98 32.84 17.28
N ASP A 251 -24.19 32.38 16.04
CA ASP A 251 -24.59 33.18 14.87
C ASP A 251 -23.66 34.37 14.55
N LYS A 252 -22.44 34.39 15.08
CA LYS A 252 -21.40 35.37 14.72
C LYS A 252 -20.88 35.15 13.30
N ILE A 253 -20.95 33.92 12.81
CA ILE A 253 -20.72 33.54 11.43
C ILE A 253 -21.94 32.75 10.96
N SER A 254 -22.79 33.38 10.17
CA SER A 254 -23.97 32.73 9.61
C SER A 254 -23.58 31.82 8.44
N PHE A 255 -24.14 30.61 8.43
CA PHE A 255 -24.01 29.71 7.28
C PHE A 255 -24.85 30.22 6.12
N THR A 256 -24.24 30.29 4.93
CA THR A 256 -24.97 30.48 3.67
C THR A 256 -24.58 29.38 2.69
N SER A 257 -25.53 28.89 1.90
CA SER A 257 -25.26 27.89 0.86
C SER A 257 -24.19 28.41 -0.10
N GLY A 258 -23.15 27.61 -0.35
CA GLY A 258 -21.98 28.01 -1.14
C GLY A 258 -20.86 28.68 -0.32
N MET A 259 -21.00 28.76 1.01
CA MET A 259 -19.92 29.23 1.87
C MET A 259 -18.73 28.27 1.82
N CYS A 260 -17.56 28.82 1.51
CA CYS A 260 -16.30 28.10 1.52
C CYS A 260 -15.47 28.48 2.75
N ILE A 261 -14.69 27.53 3.24
CA ILE A 261 -13.63 27.77 4.23
C ILE A 261 -12.28 27.44 3.60
N ASP A 262 -11.30 28.32 3.79
CA ASP A 262 -9.89 27.93 3.63
C ASP A 262 -9.37 27.54 4.99
N CYS A 263 -8.74 26.37 5.07
CA CYS A 263 -8.44 25.73 6.34
C CYS A 263 -7.19 24.87 6.29
N VAL A 264 -6.74 24.49 7.49
CA VAL A 264 -5.78 23.41 7.68
C VAL A 264 -6.56 22.11 7.85
N LEU A 265 -6.41 21.23 6.87
CA LEU A 265 -7.08 19.93 6.81
C LEU A 265 -6.09 18.82 7.12
N GLU A 266 -6.39 18.02 8.13
CA GLU A 266 -5.68 16.78 8.44
C GLU A 266 -6.45 15.59 7.88
N ILE A 267 -5.75 14.74 7.13
CA ILE A 267 -6.30 13.57 6.45
C ILE A 267 -5.66 12.34 7.06
N ALA A 268 -6.40 11.64 7.91
CA ALA A 268 -5.98 10.35 8.45
C ALA A 268 -6.15 9.28 7.36
N ARG A 269 -5.15 8.40 7.24
CA ARG A 269 -5.11 7.39 6.18
C ARG A 269 -4.71 6.04 6.76
N ARG A 270 -5.14 4.95 6.12
CA ARG A 270 -4.71 3.60 6.45
C ARG A 270 -4.59 2.74 5.19
N LEU A 271 -4.00 1.56 5.34
CA LEU A 271 -4.00 0.53 4.32
C LEU A 271 -5.31 -0.27 4.38
N SER A 272 -5.91 -0.50 3.22
CA SER A 272 -6.99 -1.47 3.06
C SER A 272 -6.45 -2.91 3.17
N GLU A 273 -7.33 -3.90 3.19
CA GLU A 273 -6.92 -5.32 3.13
C GLU A 273 -6.09 -5.64 1.89
N LEU A 274 -6.34 -4.93 0.77
CA LEU A 274 -5.61 -5.07 -0.49
C LEU A 274 -4.32 -4.22 -0.52
N GLY A 275 -4.02 -3.49 0.56
CA GLY A 275 -2.86 -2.61 0.67
C GLY A 275 -2.97 -1.31 -0.11
N GLU A 276 -4.19 -0.89 -0.43
CA GLU A 276 -4.47 0.43 -1.02
C GLU A 276 -4.53 1.49 0.08
N VAL A 277 -4.00 2.68 -0.20
CA VAL A 277 -4.08 3.81 0.72
C VAL A 277 -5.50 4.38 0.67
N VAL A 278 -6.21 4.34 1.79
CA VAL A 278 -7.56 4.90 1.91
C VAL A 278 -7.60 6.03 2.92
N ASN A 279 -8.30 7.11 2.59
CA ASN A 279 -8.56 8.21 3.53
C ASN A 279 -9.68 7.77 4.49
N VAL A 280 -9.40 7.84 5.80
CA VAL A 280 -10.28 7.33 6.86
C VAL A 280 -11.09 8.46 7.48
N SER A 281 -10.46 9.60 7.70
CA SER A 281 -11.11 10.76 8.28
C SER A 281 -10.46 12.06 7.81
N TYR A 282 -11.30 13.09 7.80
CA TYR A 282 -10.91 14.46 7.51
C TYR A 282 -11.17 15.28 8.76
N THR A 283 -10.19 16.08 9.19
CA THR A 283 -10.32 16.94 10.37
C THR A 283 -9.84 18.34 10.04
N VAL A 284 -10.75 19.30 10.13
CA VAL A 284 -10.41 20.72 10.03
C VAL A 284 -9.91 21.18 11.40
N THR A 285 -8.62 21.50 11.47
CA THR A 285 -7.97 21.91 12.73
C THR A 285 -7.94 23.42 12.91
N THR A 286 -7.98 24.18 11.82
CA THR A 286 -8.03 25.64 11.85
C THR A 286 -8.71 26.15 10.59
N VAL A 287 -9.79 26.91 10.75
CA VAL A 287 -10.39 27.71 9.68
C VAL A 287 -9.62 29.02 9.60
N ILE A 288 -8.98 29.27 8.47
CA ILE A 288 -8.15 30.47 8.23
C ILE A 288 -9.04 31.64 7.82
N ARG A 289 -9.96 31.41 6.90
CA ARG A 289 -10.91 32.41 6.42
C ARG A 289 -12.18 31.75 5.91
N THR A 290 -13.29 32.51 5.96
CA THR A 290 -14.53 32.18 5.27
C THR A 290 -14.62 32.98 3.97
N ARG A 291 -15.20 32.37 2.94
CA ARG A 291 -15.44 32.98 1.64
C ARG A 291 -16.88 32.75 1.23
N PHE A 292 -17.54 33.82 0.81
CA PHE A 292 -18.90 33.77 0.27
C PHE A 292 -19.02 34.82 -0.83
N ASP A 293 -19.34 34.38 -2.04
CA ASP A 293 -19.30 35.21 -3.25
C ASP A 293 -17.95 35.95 -3.39
N LYS A 294 -17.93 37.29 -3.32
CA LYS A 294 -16.70 38.11 -3.36
C LYS A 294 -16.18 38.52 -1.98
N MET A 295 -16.87 38.17 -0.90
CA MET A 295 -16.44 38.49 0.46
C MET A 295 -15.50 37.42 1.00
N GLU A 296 -14.34 37.84 1.48
CA GLU A 296 -13.41 37.01 2.24
C GLU A 296 -13.19 37.61 3.62
N ILE A 297 -13.40 36.82 4.67
CA ILE A 297 -13.18 37.26 6.06
C ILE A 297 -12.19 36.31 6.73
N VAL A 298 -11.03 36.84 7.11
CA VAL A 298 -10.02 36.10 7.89
C VAL A 298 -10.50 35.97 9.33
N THR A 299 -10.57 34.73 9.82
CA THR A 299 -11.01 34.45 11.19
C THR A 299 -9.94 34.88 12.22
N PRO A 300 -10.33 35.15 13.48
CA PRO A 300 -9.36 35.46 14.53
C PRO A 300 -8.25 34.41 14.70
N GLN A 301 -8.61 33.13 14.68
CA GLN A 301 -7.69 32.00 14.76
C GLN A 301 -6.84 31.85 13.49
N GLY A 302 -7.40 32.16 12.31
CA GLY A 302 -6.65 32.27 11.07
C GLY A 302 -5.56 33.34 11.13
N LYS A 303 -5.87 34.53 11.68
CA LYS A 303 -4.86 35.58 11.92
C LYS A 303 -3.74 35.10 12.85
N ARG A 304 -4.06 34.38 13.92
CA ARG A 304 -3.06 33.80 14.84
C ARG A 304 -2.20 32.76 14.14
N HIS A 305 -2.80 31.89 13.33
CA HIS A 305 -2.09 30.86 12.57
C HIS A 305 -1.12 31.47 11.56
N LEU A 306 -1.56 32.46 10.78
CA LEU A 306 -0.72 33.15 9.78
C LEU A 306 0.46 33.87 10.45
N ARG A 307 0.25 34.56 11.57
CA ARG A 307 1.34 35.19 12.34
C ARG A 307 2.39 34.18 12.83
N LYS A 308 1.96 33.00 13.29
CA LYS A 308 2.88 31.92 13.70
C LYS A 308 3.72 31.41 12.52
N LEU A 309 3.09 31.21 11.35
CA LEU A 309 3.81 30.81 10.13
C LEU A 309 4.83 31.86 9.67
N GLU A 310 4.47 33.14 9.73
CA GLU A 310 5.39 34.24 9.41
C GLU A 310 6.58 34.32 10.37
N ALA A 311 6.33 34.17 11.69
CA ALA A 311 7.38 34.16 12.69
C ALA A 311 8.36 32.99 12.47
N ALA A 312 7.83 31.78 12.22
CA ALA A 312 8.65 30.60 11.94
C ALA A 312 9.52 30.78 10.69
N LYS A 313 8.98 31.38 9.62
CA LYS A 313 9.75 31.69 8.40
C LYS A 313 10.88 32.68 8.68
N LYS A 314 10.61 33.75 9.45
CA LYS A 314 11.62 34.76 9.80
C LYS A 314 12.75 34.17 10.64
N GLN A 315 12.43 33.25 11.55
CA GLN A 315 13.42 32.56 12.38
C GLN A 315 14.31 31.63 11.54
N LEU A 316 13.72 30.82 10.65
CA LEU A 316 14.46 29.99 9.69
C LEU A 316 15.41 30.80 8.80
N THR A 317 15.00 32.00 8.36
CA THR A 317 15.88 32.87 7.57
C THR A 317 17.03 33.45 8.40
N LEU A 318 16.82 33.74 9.69
CA LEU A 318 17.89 34.26 10.56
C LEU A 318 18.95 33.18 10.83
N ASP A 319 18.54 31.92 11.04
CA ASP A 319 19.46 30.80 11.31
C ASP A 319 20.29 30.37 10.08
N LEU A 320 19.85 30.72 8.86
CA LEU A 320 20.59 30.43 7.61
C LEU A 320 21.60 31.51 7.23
N PHE A 321 21.53 32.69 7.85
CA PHE A 321 22.37 33.85 7.54
C PHE A 321 23.12 34.41 8.76
N GLY A 322 23.08 33.73 9.91
CA GLY A 322 23.89 34.00 11.11
C GLY A 322 24.99 32.96 11.27
#